data_AF-A0A3P7GRJ3-F1
#
_entry.id   AF-A0A3P7GRJ3-F1
#
_cell.length_a   1.000
_cell.length_b   1.000
_cell.length_c   1.000
_cell.angle_alpha   90.00
_cell.angle_beta   90.00
_cell.angle_gamma   90.00
#
_symmetry.space_group_name_H-M   'P 1'
#
loop_
_entity.id
_entity.type
_entity.pdbx_description
1 polymer ?
#
loop_
_entity_poly.entity_id
_entity_poly.type
_entity_poly.pdbx_seq_one_letter_code
_entity_poly.pdbx_strand_id
1 'polypeptide(L)'
;MILQLPRYGQQKVFDKIVPQQELDITHLVFDSKRPCTICFKAADLICPECFLTREVLLGDVTYCGCCYEKAHAGFDHRPQPIRRSSQTEASSSLSRRSQVIPQRKLQLAAVLCIEMSHYVTFVRTITANKWLMFDSMADRVGLSDGYNVPEVKQCEKVSQWLSDSGISKLRTNIEKDGRLPPEVETDPQLMRLLSDCYVCIYTAEEQKERKLDAIALAARFFA
;
A
#
# COMPACT_ATOMS: atom_id res chain seq x y z
N MET A 1 7.78 -2.11 6.46
CA MET A 1 6.46 -2.58 6.92
C MET A 1 6.08 -3.81 6.12
N ILE A 2 5.57 -4.85 6.77
CA ILE A 2 5.10 -6.08 6.13
C ILE A 2 3.60 -6.17 6.39
N LEU A 3 2.81 -6.22 5.33
CA LEU A 3 1.35 -6.25 5.38
C LEU A 3 0.86 -7.62 4.90
N GLN A 4 0.29 -8.41 5.80
CA GLN A 4 -0.37 -9.66 5.44
C GLN A 4 -1.77 -9.36 4.92
N LEU A 5 -2.15 -9.99 3.82
CA LEU A 5 -3.48 -9.82 3.23
C LEU A 5 -4.52 -10.72 3.91
N PRO A 6 -5.78 -10.27 3.97
CA PRO A 6 -6.82 -10.95 4.72
C PRO A 6 -7.15 -12.33 4.12
N ARG A 7 -6.90 -13.37 4.91
CA ARG A 7 -7.18 -14.77 4.60
C ARG A 7 -7.68 -15.50 5.84
N TYR A 8 -8.51 -16.53 5.61
CA TYR A 8 -8.93 -17.48 6.63
C TYR A 8 -8.33 -18.86 6.28
N GLY A 9 -7.14 -19.13 6.82
CA GLY A 9 -6.36 -20.31 6.40
C GLY A 9 -6.02 -20.23 4.91
N GLN A 10 -6.50 -21.20 4.12
CA GLN A 10 -6.31 -21.26 2.67
C GLN A 10 -7.32 -20.39 1.89
N GLN A 11 -8.40 -19.94 2.54
CA GLN A 11 -9.45 -19.16 1.88
C GLN A 11 -9.08 -17.68 1.84
N LYS A 12 -9.22 -17.07 0.66
CA LYS A 12 -9.02 -15.64 0.45
C LYS A 12 -10.31 -14.90 0.79
N VAL A 13 -10.23 -13.76 1.46
CA VAL A 13 -11.40 -12.91 1.72
C VAL A 13 -11.82 -12.13 0.46
N PHE A 14 -10.84 -11.78 -0.38
CA PHE A 14 -11.06 -11.10 -1.65
C PHE A 14 -10.40 -11.87 -2.79
N ASP A 15 -11.10 -12.02 -3.92
CA ASP A 15 -10.60 -12.75 -5.09
C ASP A 15 -9.46 -12.03 -5.80
N LYS A 16 -9.42 -10.70 -5.69
CA LYS A 16 -8.45 -9.81 -6.31
C LYS A 16 -8.12 -8.67 -5.35
N ILE A 17 -6.82 -8.39 -5.16
CA ILE A 17 -6.33 -7.26 -4.39
C ILE A 17 -5.27 -6.54 -5.21
N VAL A 18 -5.39 -5.21 -5.29
CA VAL A 18 -4.40 -4.37 -5.97
C VAL A 18 -3.37 -3.88 -4.94
N PRO A 19 -2.10 -4.33 -5.01
CA PRO A 19 -1.07 -3.83 -4.12
C PRO A 19 -0.64 -2.43 -4.57
N GLN A 20 -0.95 -1.39 -3.77
CA GLN A 20 -0.61 -0.01 -4.11
C GLN A 20 0.91 0.19 -4.15
N GLN A 21 1.42 0.85 -5.19
CA GLN A 21 2.86 1.12 -5.31
C GLN A 21 3.39 2.03 -4.21
N GLU A 22 2.53 2.93 -3.72
CA GLU A 22 2.82 3.84 -2.64
C GLU A 22 1.72 3.71 -1.58
N LEU A 23 2.15 3.73 -0.32
CA LEU A 23 1.25 3.70 0.83
C LEU A 23 1.51 4.91 1.72
N ASP A 24 0.53 5.80 1.80
CA ASP A 24 0.56 6.97 2.66
C ASP A 24 0.15 6.58 4.08
N ILE A 25 1.11 6.64 5.01
CA ILE A 25 0.90 6.35 6.44
C ILE A 25 0.87 7.62 7.29
N THR A 26 0.85 8.81 6.69
CA THR A 26 0.91 10.11 7.39
C THR A 26 -0.15 10.20 8.48
N HIS A 27 -1.36 9.71 8.19
CA HIS A 27 -2.51 9.71 9.08
C HIS A 27 -2.55 8.50 10.04
N LEU A 28 -1.59 7.58 9.98
CA LEU A 28 -1.51 6.41 10.86
C LEU A 28 -0.38 6.51 11.89
N VAL A 29 0.62 7.35 11.62
CA VAL A 29 1.73 7.59 12.56
C VAL A 29 1.22 8.25 13.83
N PHE A 30 1.63 7.72 14.98
CA PHE A 30 1.34 8.29 16.29
C PHE A 30 2.12 9.60 16.48
N ASP A 31 1.50 10.60 17.13
CA ASP A 31 2.09 11.90 17.41
C ASP A 31 2.57 12.70 16.17
N SER A 32 2.05 12.37 14.99
CA SER A 32 2.27 13.15 13.78
C SER A 32 1.26 14.30 13.65
N LYS A 33 1.70 15.44 13.10
CA LYS A 33 0.77 16.47 12.64
C LYS A 33 0.03 15.93 11.41
N ARG A 34 -1.28 16.20 11.34
CA ARG A 34 -2.14 15.80 10.21
C ARG A 34 -2.70 17.06 9.55
N PRO A 35 -2.79 17.13 8.21
CA PRO A 35 -3.42 18.24 7.53
C PRO A 35 -4.93 18.19 7.71
N CYS A 36 -5.56 19.34 7.94
CA CYS A 36 -7.00 19.49 7.83
C CYS A 36 -7.42 19.30 6.39
N THR A 37 -8.42 18.45 6.15
CA THR A 37 -8.91 18.14 4.80
C THR A 37 -9.44 19.35 4.01
N ILE A 38 -9.78 20.46 4.68
CA ILE A 38 -10.36 21.65 4.04
C ILE A 38 -9.32 22.74 3.80
N CYS A 39 -8.52 23.07 4.82
CA CYS A 39 -7.60 24.22 4.75
C CYS A 39 -6.12 23.82 4.73
N PHE A 40 -5.80 22.53 4.82
CA PHE A 40 -4.46 21.94 4.85
C PHE A 40 -3.55 22.39 6.00
N LYS A 41 -4.03 23.26 6.91
CA LYS A 41 -3.37 23.60 8.18
C LYS A 41 -3.42 22.41 9.15
N ALA A 42 -2.72 22.48 10.27
CA ALA A 42 -2.76 21.42 11.28
C ALA A 42 -4.20 21.13 11.75
N ALA A 43 -4.59 19.85 11.69
CA ALA A 43 -5.81 19.32 12.24
C ALA A 43 -5.61 18.92 13.70
N ASP A 44 -6.58 19.25 14.54
CA ASP A 44 -6.62 18.88 15.95
C ASP A 44 -7.76 17.89 16.25
N LEU A 45 -8.70 17.75 15.31
CA LEU A 45 -9.90 16.94 15.45
C LEU A 45 -9.99 15.89 14.34
N ILE A 46 -10.57 14.75 14.67
CA ILE A 46 -11.05 13.74 13.74
C ILE A 46 -12.54 13.51 13.98
N CYS A 47 -13.30 13.21 12.92
CA CYS A 47 -14.72 12.84 13.03
C CYS A 47 -14.90 11.33 12.79
N PRO A 48 -15.09 10.52 13.86
CA PRO A 48 -15.35 9.09 13.71
C PRO A 48 -16.63 8.80 12.92
N GLU A 49 -17.68 9.60 13.11
CA GLU A 49 -18.96 9.39 12.45
C GLU A 49 -18.83 9.58 10.94
N CYS A 50 -18.13 10.62 10.47
CA CYS A 50 -17.85 10.79 9.05
C CYS A 50 -17.00 9.64 8.49
N PHE A 51 -16.06 9.10 9.27
CA PHE A 51 -15.23 7.97 8.85
C PHE A 51 -16.04 6.66 8.72
N LEU A 52 -17.04 6.48 9.60
CA LEU A 52 -17.87 5.26 9.63
C LEU A 52 -19.06 5.32 8.66
N THR A 53 -19.50 6.52 8.27
CA THR A 53 -20.74 6.71 7.46
C THR A 53 -20.49 7.10 6.02
N ARG A 54 -19.24 7.41 5.63
CA ARG A 54 -18.88 7.84 4.27
C ARG A 54 -17.77 6.95 3.73
N GLU A 55 -17.73 6.80 2.40
CA GLU A 55 -16.61 6.15 1.71
C GLU A 55 -15.43 7.14 1.61
N VAL A 56 -14.66 7.25 2.69
CA VAL A 56 -13.57 8.22 2.85
C VAL A 56 -12.35 7.59 3.51
N LEU A 57 -11.16 8.15 3.27
CA LEU A 57 -9.94 7.75 3.95
C LEU A 57 -9.80 8.48 5.28
N LEU A 58 -8.91 7.96 6.13
CA LEU A 58 -8.63 8.56 7.43
C LEU A 58 -8.14 10.02 7.33
N GLY A 59 -7.50 10.39 6.21
CA GLY A 59 -7.06 11.77 5.97
C GLY A 59 -8.21 12.74 5.72
N ASP A 60 -9.31 12.26 5.14
CA ASP A 60 -10.44 13.08 4.68
C ASP A 60 -11.39 13.48 5.84
N VAL A 61 -11.16 12.92 7.03
CA VAL A 61 -11.99 13.14 8.23
C VAL A 61 -11.23 13.89 9.32
N THR A 62 -10.13 14.56 8.96
CA THR A 62 -9.31 15.35 9.89
C THR A 62 -9.54 16.85 9.69
N TYR A 63 -9.74 17.58 10.78
CA TYR A 63 -10.17 18.99 10.76
C TYR A 63 -9.41 19.83 11.78
N CYS A 64 -9.17 21.10 11.46
CA CYS A 64 -8.97 22.12 12.50
C CYS A 64 -10.33 22.53 13.09
N GLY A 65 -10.36 23.13 14.28
CA GLY A 65 -11.62 23.50 14.96
C GLY A 65 -12.58 24.30 14.08
N CYS A 66 -12.10 25.38 13.45
CA CYS A 66 -12.93 26.24 12.59
C CYS A 66 -13.49 25.50 11.37
N CYS A 67 -12.74 24.57 10.79
CA CYS A 67 -13.19 23.79 9.63
C CYS A 67 -14.18 22.70 10.05
N TYR A 68 -14.00 22.12 11.24
CA TYR A 68 -14.93 21.14 11.79
C TYR A 68 -16.32 21.75 11.97
N GLU A 69 -16.41 22.88 12.65
CA GLU A 69 -17.68 23.58 12.92
C GLU A 69 -18.44 23.90 11.62
N LYS A 70 -17.72 24.40 10.61
CA LYS A 70 -18.32 24.71 9.30
C LYS A 70 -18.81 23.47 8.56
N ALA A 71 -18.00 22.41 8.55
CA ALA A 71 -18.33 21.17 7.83
C ALA A 71 -19.45 20.36 8.49
N HIS A 72 -19.65 20.54 9.80
CA HIS A 72 -20.63 19.82 10.60
C HIS A 72 -21.77 20.73 11.10
N ALA A 73 -21.94 21.91 10.52
CA ALA A 73 -23.07 22.78 10.82
C ALA A 73 -24.38 22.05 10.52
N GLY A 74 -25.21 21.83 11.54
CA GLY A 74 -26.47 21.09 11.41
C GLY A 74 -26.35 19.56 11.53
N PHE A 75 -25.16 19.04 11.84
CA PHE A 75 -24.94 17.61 12.14
C PHE A 75 -24.61 17.42 13.63
N ASP A 76 -25.17 16.39 14.26
CA ASP A 76 -24.87 16.02 15.66
C ASP A 76 -23.69 15.04 15.74
N HIS A 77 -22.58 15.38 15.09
CA HIS A 77 -21.36 14.56 15.13
C HIS A 77 -20.46 14.99 16.28
N ARG A 78 -19.85 14.03 16.98
CA ARG A 78 -18.93 14.30 18.09
C ARG A 78 -17.47 14.24 17.63
N PRO A 79 -16.73 15.36 17.70
CA PRO A 79 -15.32 15.34 17.34
C PRO A 79 -14.52 14.56 18.38
N GLN A 80 -13.50 13.84 17.92
CA GLN A 80 -12.46 13.28 18.79
C GLN A 80 -11.15 14.06 18.62
N PRO A 81 -10.45 14.39 19.72
CA PRO A 81 -9.14 15.04 19.63
C PRO A 81 -8.09 14.07 19.07
N ILE A 82 -7.24 14.56 18.18
CA ILE A 82 -6.08 13.82 17.70
C ILE A 82 -5.05 13.77 18.84
N ARG A 83 -4.76 12.56 19.34
CA ARG A 83 -3.80 12.35 20.43
C ARG A 83 -2.39 12.83 20.03
N ARG A 84 -1.77 13.64 20.89
CA ARG A 84 -0.38 14.11 20.78
C ARG A 84 0.33 13.93 22.11
N SER A 85 1.65 13.76 22.06
CA SER A 85 2.51 13.77 23.24
C SER A 85 2.65 15.19 23.78
N SER A 86 2.65 15.35 25.10
CA SER A 86 2.82 16.65 25.77
C SER A 86 4.17 17.32 25.46
N GLN A 87 5.18 16.55 25.09
CA GLN A 87 6.51 17.06 24.71
C GLN A 87 6.46 17.85 23.37
N THR A 88 5.54 17.47 22.48
CA THR A 88 5.40 18.04 21.14
C THR A 88 4.66 19.39 21.18
N GLU A 89 3.86 19.62 22.23
CA GLU A 89 3.14 20.88 22.45
C GLU A 89 4.07 22.01 22.93
N ALA A 90 5.04 21.69 23.80
CA ALA A 90 5.98 22.68 24.35
C ALA A 90 6.87 23.35 23.28
N SER A 91 7.14 22.65 22.19
CA SER A 91 7.93 23.17 21.05
C SER A 91 7.07 23.95 20.04
N SER A 92 5.75 23.96 20.20
CA SER A 92 4.78 24.44 19.20
C SER A 92 4.18 25.81 19.50
N SER A 93 4.42 26.34 20.70
CA SER A 93 3.86 27.62 21.18
C SER A 93 4.37 28.86 20.41
N LEU A 94 5.48 28.74 19.68
CA LEU A 94 6.14 29.87 19.02
C LEU A 94 5.96 29.95 17.49
N SER A 95 5.33 28.96 16.82
CA SER A 95 5.09 29.09 15.37
C SER A 95 3.91 28.26 14.86
N ARG A 96 2.69 28.79 15.05
CA ARG A 96 1.47 28.35 14.34
C ARG A 96 1.43 28.78 12.86
N ARG A 97 2.50 29.41 12.35
CA ARG A 97 2.63 29.79 10.94
C ARG A 97 3.23 28.64 10.14
N SER A 98 2.43 28.09 9.22
CA SER A 98 2.85 27.36 8.02
C SER A 98 4.01 26.37 8.21
N GLN A 99 3.94 25.50 9.22
CA GLN A 99 4.84 24.35 9.26
C GLN A 99 4.36 23.32 8.23
N VAL A 100 5.22 22.99 7.28
CA VAL A 100 4.99 21.90 6.33
C VAL A 100 4.75 20.62 7.12
N ILE A 101 3.61 19.97 6.88
CA ILE A 101 3.28 18.71 7.53
C ILE A 101 4.03 17.61 6.76
N PRO A 102 4.95 16.86 7.40
CA PRO A 102 5.75 15.89 6.69
C PRO A 102 4.87 14.73 6.22
N GLN A 103 4.82 14.52 4.91
CA GLN A 103 4.21 13.32 4.35
C GLN A 103 5.11 12.11 4.62
N ARG A 104 4.50 11.02 5.08
CA ARG A 104 5.17 9.74 5.35
C ARG A 104 4.61 8.71 4.39
N LYS A 105 5.34 8.49 3.31
CA LYS A 105 5.00 7.54 2.25
C LYS A 105 5.96 6.37 2.26
N LEU A 106 5.45 5.17 2.04
CA LEU A 106 6.24 3.96 1.87
C LEU A 106 6.07 3.46 0.44
N GLN A 107 7.15 2.93 -0.14
CA GLN A 107 7.15 2.34 -1.47
C GLN A 107 7.03 0.82 -1.37
N LEU A 108 6.14 0.25 -2.16
CA LEU A 108 6.02 -1.20 -2.32
C LEU A 108 7.30 -1.73 -2.96
N ALA A 109 8.02 -2.57 -2.23
CA ALA A 109 9.30 -3.15 -2.65
C ALA A 109 9.12 -4.57 -3.18
N ALA A 110 8.24 -5.35 -2.55
CA ALA A 110 7.98 -6.72 -2.97
C ALA A 110 6.57 -7.17 -2.60
N VAL A 111 6.09 -8.18 -3.32
CA VAL A 111 4.82 -8.86 -3.10
C VAL A 111 5.07 -10.36 -3.15
N LEU A 112 4.79 -11.05 -2.03
CA LEU A 112 4.79 -12.50 -1.97
C LEU A 112 3.40 -13.00 -2.35
N CYS A 113 3.34 -13.88 -3.35
CA CYS A 113 2.10 -14.50 -3.83
C CYS A 113 2.11 -16.00 -3.54
N ILE A 114 0.93 -16.56 -3.26
CA ILE A 114 0.74 -18.00 -3.02
C ILE A 114 -0.54 -18.51 -3.71
N GLU A 115 -0.36 -19.49 -4.58
CA GLU A 115 -1.43 -20.33 -5.10
C GLU A 115 -1.24 -21.74 -4.56
N MET A 116 -2.25 -22.22 -3.83
CA MET A 116 -2.20 -23.46 -3.08
C MET A 116 -0.99 -23.49 -2.12
N SER A 117 0.12 -24.11 -2.51
CA SER A 117 1.34 -24.23 -1.71
C SER A 117 2.58 -23.61 -2.39
N HIS A 118 2.44 -23.07 -3.60
CA HIS A 118 3.57 -22.58 -4.38
C HIS A 118 3.74 -21.07 -4.22
N TYR A 119 4.86 -20.68 -3.60
CA TYR A 119 5.20 -19.29 -3.39
C TYR A 119 6.04 -18.74 -4.54
N VAL A 120 5.67 -17.55 -5.01
CA VAL A 120 6.45 -16.74 -5.95
C VAL A 120 6.53 -15.32 -5.43
N THR A 121 7.57 -14.58 -5.78
CA THR A 121 7.75 -13.19 -5.32
C THR A 121 7.88 -12.24 -6.49
N PHE A 122 7.08 -11.17 -6.48
CA PHE A 122 7.26 -10.02 -7.34
C PHE A 122 8.12 -8.99 -6.61
N VAL A 123 9.20 -8.53 -7.23
CA VAL A 123 10.11 -7.53 -6.67
C VAL A 123 10.14 -6.31 -7.57
N ARG A 124 9.98 -5.13 -6.97
CA ARG A 124 10.07 -3.84 -7.65
C ARG A 124 11.50 -3.33 -7.60
N THR A 125 12.06 -3.06 -8.77
CA THR A 125 13.32 -2.32 -8.90
C THR A 125 13.02 -0.83 -8.69
N ILE A 126 13.45 -0.29 -7.55
CA ILE A 126 13.11 1.08 -7.13
C ILE A 126 13.68 2.12 -8.12
N THR A 127 14.84 1.85 -8.73
CA THR A 127 15.52 2.77 -9.65
C THR A 127 14.88 2.88 -11.03
N ALA A 128 14.24 1.82 -11.53
CA ALA A 128 13.69 1.76 -12.88
C ALA A 128 12.18 1.54 -12.92
N ASN A 129 11.52 1.41 -11.75
CA ASN A 129 10.13 1.02 -11.61
C ASN A 129 9.75 -0.25 -12.41
N LYS A 130 10.72 -1.15 -12.62
CA LYS A 130 10.50 -2.44 -13.29
C LYS A 130 10.18 -3.50 -12.26
N TRP A 131 9.41 -4.49 -12.68
CA TRP A 131 9.02 -5.61 -11.84
C TRP A 131 9.65 -6.89 -12.33
N LEU A 132 10.13 -7.71 -11.40
CA LEU A 132 10.68 -9.04 -11.63
C LEU A 132 9.86 -10.04 -10.83
N MET A 133 9.52 -11.18 -11.41
CA MET A 133 8.96 -12.33 -10.71
C MET A 133 10.07 -13.35 -10.49
N PHE A 134 10.24 -13.77 -9.24
CA PHE A 134 11.13 -14.84 -8.84
C PHE A 134 10.32 -16.07 -8.43
N ASP A 135 10.68 -17.21 -9.01
CA ASP A 135 10.14 -18.52 -8.67
C ASP A 135 11.30 -19.48 -8.34
N SER A 136 11.32 -19.97 -7.10
CA SER A 136 12.39 -20.85 -6.61
C SER A 136 12.27 -22.29 -7.10
N MET A 137 11.09 -22.67 -7.61
CA MET A 137 10.76 -24.02 -8.06
C MET A 137 10.22 -24.00 -9.50
N ALA A 138 10.73 -23.08 -10.32
CA ALA A 138 10.27 -22.87 -11.69
C ALA A 138 10.49 -24.10 -12.59
N ASP A 139 11.57 -24.85 -12.34
CA ASP A 139 11.88 -26.09 -13.05
C ASP A 139 12.61 -27.09 -12.13
N ARG A 140 12.75 -28.35 -12.55
CA ARG A 140 13.44 -29.42 -11.81
C ARG A 140 14.32 -30.25 -12.73
N VAL A 141 15.58 -30.43 -12.34
CA VAL A 141 16.50 -31.36 -13.01
C VAL A 141 16.56 -32.65 -12.20
N GLY A 142 16.29 -33.79 -12.86
CA GLY A 142 16.32 -35.11 -12.24
C GLY A 142 15.04 -35.49 -11.48
N LEU A 143 15.05 -36.67 -10.86
CA LEU A 143 13.90 -37.22 -10.13
C LEU A 143 14.14 -37.15 -8.61
N SER A 144 14.41 -38.27 -7.96
CA SER A 144 14.52 -38.39 -6.50
C SER A 144 15.75 -37.72 -5.90
N ASP A 145 16.86 -37.67 -6.62
CA ASP A 145 18.13 -37.00 -6.30
C ASP A 145 18.28 -35.66 -7.04
N GLY A 146 17.21 -35.21 -7.69
CA GLY A 146 17.18 -33.96 -8.45
C GLY A 146 17.16 -32.70 -7.58
N TYR A 147 17.31 -31.56 -8.23
CA TYR A 147 17.26 -30.24 -7.59
C TYR A 147 16.36 -29.27 -8.37
N ASN A 148 15.86 -28.25 -7.67
CA ASN A 148 15.05 -27.21 -8.27
C ASN A 148 15.94 -26.18 -8.98
N VAL A 149 15.48 -25.69 -10.13
CA VAL A 149 16.12 -24.61 -10.88
C VAL A 149 15.26 -23.36 -10.71
N PRO A 150 15.78 -22.31 -10.07
CA PRO A 150 15.04 -21.07 -9.89
C PRO A 150 15.03 -20.24 -11.18
N GLU A 151 14.01 -19.41 -11.35
CA GLU A 151 13.86 -18.52 -12.49
C GLU A 151 13.52 -17.10 -12.05
N VAL A 152 14.07 -16.11 -12.77
CA VAL A 152 13.69 -14.70 -12.67
C VAL A 152 13.16 -14.24 -14.02
N LYS A 153 11.91 -13.79 -14.05
CA LYS A 153 11.24 -13.25 -15.25
C LYS A 153 10.93 -11.77 -15.07
N GLN A 154 11.18 -10.95 -16.09
CA GLN A 154 10.71 -9.57 -16.08
C GLN A 154 9.20 -9.51 -16.31
N CYS A 155 8.51 -8.65 -15.58
CA CYS A 155 7.06 -8.44 -15.67
C CYS A 155 6.76 -7.05 -16.23
N GLU A 156 6.68 -6.94 -17.56
CA GLU A 156 6.64 -5.65 -18.25
C GLU A 156 5.39 -4.83 -17.93
N LYS A 157 4.24 -5.51 -17.86
CA LYS A 157 2.93 -4.84 -17.70
C LYS A 157 2.58 -4.48 -16.26
N VAL A 158 3.25 -5.07 -15.26
CA VAL A 158 2.93 -4.85 -13.83
C VAL A 158 3.08 -3.37 -13.45
N SER A 159 4.14 -2.72 -13.91
CA SER A 159 4.41 -1.31 -13.63
C SER A 159 3.25 -0.41 -14.08
N GLN A 160 2.74 -0.64 -15.30
CA GLN A 160 1.63 0.09 -15.90
C GLN A 160 0.32 -0.15 -15.16
N TRP A 161 -0.01 -1.41 -14.86
CA TRP A 161 -1.30 -1.75 -14.22
C TRP A 161 -1.40 -1.34 -12.76
N LEU A 162 -0.27 -1.26 -12.06
CA LEU A 162 -0.22 -0.74 -10.69
C LEU A 162 -0.05 0.79 -10.60
N SER A 163 0.05 1.50 -11.73
CA SER A 163 0.01 2.97 -11.75
C SER A 163 -1.40 3.48 -11.47
N ASP A 164 -1.55 4.75 -11.06
CA ASP A 164 -2.87 5.36 -10.81
C ASP A 164 -3.82 5.20 -12.02
N SER A 165 -3.28 5.37 -13.23
CA SER A 165 -4.05 5.18 -14.47
C SER A 165 -4.47 3.73 -14.69
N GLY A 166 -3.61 2.77 -14.34
CA GLY A 166 -3.88 1.34 -14.43
C GLY A 166 -4.94 0.94 -13.41
N ILE A 167 -4.78 1.35 -12.16
CA ILE A 167 -5.73 1.10 -11.07
C ILE A 167 -7.10 1.70 -11.39
N SER A 168 -7.14 2.93 -11.92
CA SER A 168 -8.39 3.54 -12.36
C SER A 168 -9.07 2.72 -13.44
N LYS A 169 -8.32 2.20 -14.43
CA LYS A 169 -8.87 1.32 -15.47
C LYS A 169 -9.39 0.00 -14.89
N LEU A 170 -8.64 -0.63 -13.98
CA LEU A 170 -9.09 -1.84 -13.28
C LEU A 170 -10.42 -1.60 -12.58
N ARG A 171 -10.51 -0.53 -11.78
CA ARG A 171 -11.72 -0.15 -11.05
C ARG A 171 -12.90 0.08 -12.01
N THR A 172 -12.71 0.87 -13.05
CA THR A 172 -13.77 1.16 -14.03
C THR A 172 -14.27 -0.10 -14.74
N ASN A 173 -13.39 -1.05 -15.11
CA ASN A 173 -13.82 -2.29 -15.76
C ASN A 173 -14.59 -3.20 -14.80
N ILE A 174 -14.15 -3.29 -13.54
CA ILE A 174 -14.87 -4.06 -12.52
C ILE A 174 -16.26 -3.44 -12.26
N GLU A 175 -16.36 -2.12 -12.14
CA GLU A 175 -17.62 -1.42 -11.89
C GLU A 175 -18.61 -1.52 -13.07
N LYS A 176 -18.13 -1.50 -14.31
CA LYS A 176 -18.97 -1.52 -15.51
C LYS A 176 -19.32 -2.94 -15.99
N ASP A 177 -18.32 -3.81 -16.05
CA ASP A 177 -18.41 -5.10 -16.73
C ASP A 177 -18.32 -6.27 -15.74
N GLY A 178 -18.08 -6.02 -14.44
CA GLY A 178 -17.93 -7.06 -13.42
C GLY A 178 -16.68 -7.91 -13.57
N ARG A 179 -15.72 -7.50 -14.41
CA ARG A 179 -14.51 -8.26 -14.74
C ARG A 179 -13.27 -7.39 -14.91
N LEU A 180 -12.11 -8.02 -14.98
CA LEU A 180 -10.85 -7.34 -15.27
C LEU A 180 -10.72 -7.08 -16.78
N PRO A 181 -9.89 -6.11 -17.19
CA PRO A 181 -9.56 -5.92 -18.60
C PRO A 181 -8.97 -7.21 -19.22
N PRO A 182 -9.31 -7.56 -20.47
CA PRO A 182 -8.79 -8.78 -21.12
C PRO A 182 -7.26 -8.87 -21.12
N GLU A 183 -6.56 -7.74 -21.21
CA GLU A 183 -5.09 -7.68 -21.20
C GLU A 183 -4.49 -8.06 -19.84
N VAL A 184 -5.29 -7.99 -18.77
CA VAL A 184 -4.94 -8.44 -17.42
C VAL A 184 -5.32 -9.90 -17.26
N GLU A 185 -6.54 -10.30 -17.67
CA GLU A 185 -7.03 -11.68 -17.54
C GLU A 185 -6.19 -12.69 -18.32
N THR A 186 -5.66 -12.28 -19.47
CA THR A 186 -4.81 -13.13 -20.32
C THR A 186 -3.34 -13.13 -19.93
N ASP A 187 -2.92 -12.35 -18.93
CA ASP A 187 -1.54 -12.23 -18.48
C ASP A 187 -1.34 -13.00 -17.15
N PRO A 188 -0.65 -14.15 -17.17
CA PRO A 188 -0.50 -14.99 -15.97
C PRO A 188 0.23 -14.28 -14.83
N GLN A 189 1.17 -13.39 -15.12
CA GLN A 189 1.94 -12.69 -14.08
C GLN A 189 1.06 -11.65 -13.37
N LEU A 190 0.25 -10.90 -14.13
CA LEU A 190 -0.71 -9.97 -13.53
C LEU A 190 -1.79 -10.71 -12.74
N MET A 191 -2.33 -11.81 -13.29
CA MET A 191 -3.32 -12.62 -12.59
C MET A 191 -2.76 -13.21 -11.31
N ARG A 192 -1.52 -13.72 -11.34
CA ARG A 192 -0.80 -14.21 -10.16
C ARG A 192 -0.61 -13.12 -9.11
N LEU A 193 -0.21 -11.93 -9.53
CA LEU A 193 -0.02 -10.81 -8.63
C LEU A 193 -1.32 -10.37 -7.97
N LEU A 194 -2.40 -10.21 -8.73
CA LEU A 194 -3.67 -9.67 -8.23
C LEU A 194 -4.50 -10.70 -7.47
N SER A 195 -4.47 -11.97 -7.89
CA SER A 195 -5.31 -13.03 -7.32
C SER A 195 -4.68 -13.71 -6.12
N ASP A 196 -3.36 -13.85 -6.10
CA ASP A 196 -2.66 -14.71 -5.15
C ASP A 196 -1.79 -13.93 -4.17
N CYS A 197 -1.87 -12.61 -4.16
CA CYS A 197 -1.18 -11.76 -3.21
C CYS A 197 -1.40 -12.26 -1.78
N TYR A 198 -0.31 -12.43 -1.04
CA TYR A 198 -0.32 -12.93 0.34
C TYR A 198 0.30 -11.93 1.30
N VAL A 199 1.46 -11.37 0.93
CA VAL A 199 2.16 -10.38 1.73
C VAL A 199 2.67 -9.26 0.85
N CYS A 200 2.41 -8.02 1.24
CA CYS A 200 3.01 -6.82 0.63
C CYS A 200 4.10 -6.26 1.54
N ILE A 201 5.27 -5.96 0.97
CA ILE A 201 6.42 -5.45 1.71
C ILE A 201 6.68 -4.02 1.25
N TYR A 202 6.57 -3.09 2.19
CA TYR A 202 6.76 -1.66 1.97
C TYR A 202 8.02 -1.16 2.68
N THR A 203 8.77 -0.27 2.03
CA THR A 203 10.02 0.30 2.54
C THR A 203 9.97 1.82 2.47
N ALA A 204 10.67 2.50 3.39
CA ALA A 204 10.84 3.94 3.32
C ALA A 204 11.85 4.30 2.23
N GLU A 205 11.64 5.44 1.55
CA GLU A 205 12.50 5.93 0.46
C GLU A 205 13.94 6.28 0.89
N GLU A 206 14.25 6.30 2.19
CA GLU A 206 15.59 6.61 2.73
C GLU A 206 16.70 5.63 2.29
N GLN A 207 16.36 4.57 1.53
CA GLN A 207 17.32 3.65 0.89
C GLN A 207 17.93 4.19 -0.41
N LYS A 208 17.98 5.51 -0.64
CA LYS A 208 18.66 6.09 -1.80
C LYS A 208 20.18 5.87 -1.79
N GLU A 209 20.76 5.44 -0.66
CA GLU A 209 22.22 5.23 -0.50
C GLU A 209 22.68 3.79 -0.22
N ARG A 210 21.78 2.81 -0.12
CA ARG A 210 22.19 1.41 -0.11
C ARG A 210 21.68 0.75 -1.38
N LYS A 211 22.61 0.40 -2.28
CA LYS A 211 22.36 -0.57 -3.37
C LYS A 211 21.85 -1.87 -2.74
N LEU A 212 20.55 -1.95 -2.45
CA LEU A 212 19.89 -3.22 -2.23
C LEU A 212 19.68 -3.83 -3.60
N ASP A 213 20.49 -4.83 -3.90
CA ASP A 213 20.28 -5.71 -5.04
C ASP A 213 18.92 -6.41 -4.86
N ALA A 214 18.02 -6.21 -5.82
CA ALA A 214 16.70 -6.83 -5.82
C ALA A 214 16.78 -8.36 -5.72
N ILE A 215 17.87 -8.95 -6.23
CA ILE A 215 18.17 -10.39 -6.13
C ILE A 215 18.52 -10.77 -4.69
N ALA A 216 19.32 -9.97 -3.99
CA ALA A 216 19.68 -10.22 -2.60
C ALA A 216 18.48 -10.08 -1.65
N LEU A 217 17.53 -9.19 -1.96
CA LEU A 217 16.28 -9.09 -1.21
C LEU A 217 15.41 -10.34 -1.42
N ALA A 218 15.25 -10.81 -2.66
CA ALA A 218 14.51 -12.03 -2.96
C ALA A 218 15.13 -13.26 -2.30
N ALA A 219 16.45 -13.43 -2.39
CA ALA A 219 17.16 -14.58 -1.82
C ALA A 219 17.05 -14.68 -0.29
N ARG A 220 16.96 -13.55 0.41
CA ARG A 220 16.80 -13.52 1.89
C ARG A 220 15.44 -13.98 2.39
N PHE A 221 14.42 -14.05 1.53
CA PHE A 221 13.08 -14.51 1.92
C PHE A 221 12.88 -16.03 1.76
N PHE A 222 13.78 -16.71 1.06
CA PHE A 222 13.71 -18.15 0.78
C PHE A 222 14.89 -18.94 1.35
N ALA A 223 15.71 -18.31 2.21
CA ALA A 223 16.79 -18.93 2.96
C ALA A 223 16.37 -19.26 4.39
#